data_AF-A0A973HS89-F1
#
_entry.id   AF-A0A973HS89-F1
#
_cell.length_a   1.000
_cell.length_b   1.000
_cell.length_c   1.000
_cell.angle_alpha   90.00
_cell.angle_beta   90.00
_cell.angle_gamma   90.00
#
_symmetry.space_group_name_H-M   'P 1'
#
loop_
_entity.id
_entity.type
_entity.pdbx_description
1 polymer ?
#
loop_
_entity_poly.entity_id
_entity_poly.type
_entity_poly.pdbx_seq_one_letter_code
_entity_poly.pdbx_strand_id
1 'polypeptide(L)'
;MESTQDSRYIIGIDLGTSNSAVYYVDTEKNLNLRHFKIPQLTAAGETSSAKLLPSFTYLPGNEITESQKKLPWETDSSILIGTYARDQGSQVPNRLISSTKSWLSHSGVDRSTAILPWGSDIESKYSPVHVTAFYLNHIREAWNHKFGHLEDADGTSCTLENQQVIITIPASFDSTARELTIRAAEIASYKNLTLLEEPLAAFYAWLNIHDKKWDKIIAVGEKILVVDVGGGTTDFSIIEMDSKKSLHRYAVGEHLLLGGDNIDMTIARAIEKEWGKKLPHDEWTALQHSCREAKETLLTTKKQSVTITLLSKGSSVIASAKSADVTKEQVLEILNEGFFPELERDAKPPKKQTAIRQMGLPYASDPAISKHLLQFLKHAAAIAHNYDESIDPDQPLAIHKLLFNGGTVIPSPIRTRIKKHIR
;
A
#
# COMPACT_ATOMS: atom_id res chain seq x y z
N MET A 1 27.60 -28.33 -6.65
CA MET A 1 26.52 -27.67 -5.89
C MET A 1 27.16 -27.22 -4.59
N GLU A 2 27.71 -26.01 -4.59
CA GLU A 2 28.20 -25.40 -3.35
C GLU A 2 27.01 -25.25 -2.41
N SER A 3 27.16 -25.68 -1.16
CA SER A 3 26.17 -25.47 -0.14
C SER A 3 26.01 -23.96 0.06
N THR A 4 24.90 -23.39 -0.38
CA THR A 4 24.47 -22.06 0.09
C THR A 4 24.27 -22.18 1.58
N GLN A 5 25.26 -21.77 2.36
CA GLN A 5 25.09 -21.63 3.79
C GLN A 5 24.09 -20.48 3.97
N ASP A 6 22.92 -20.79 4.52
CA ASP A 6 21.82 -19.83 4.63
C ASP A 6 22.26 -18.64 5.51
N SER A 7 22.04 -17.40 5.04
CA SER A 7 22.34 -16.19 5.81
C SER A 7 21.59 -16.21 7.16
N ARG A 8 22.19 -15.65 8.23
CA ARG A 8 21.57 -15.62 9.56
C ARG A 8 20.20 -14.98 9.56
N TYR A 9 20.03 -13.90 8.81
CA TYR A 9 18.77 -13.20 8.75
C TYR A 9 18.04 -13.47 7.45
N ILE A 10 16.74 -13.77 7.58
CA ILE A 10 15.79 -13.76 6.46
C ILE A 10 14.88 -12.56 6.68
N ILE A 11 14.90 -11.61 5.75
CA ILE A 11 14.26 -10.30 5.88
C ILE A 11 13.06 -10.25 4.93
N GLY A 12 11.87 -10.02 5.48
CA GLY A 12 10.65 -9.75 4.71
C GLY A 12 10.31 -8.27 4.73
N ILE A 13 10.14 -7.66 3.56
CA ILE A 13 9.75 -6.27 3.38
C ILE A 13 8.38 -6.23 2.71
N ASP A 14 7.39 -5.75 3.46
CA ASP A 14 6.13 -5.33 2.87
C ASP A 14 6.31 -3.93 2.29
N LEU A 15 6.39 -3.80 0.96
CA LEU A 15 6.63 -2.52 0.28
C LEU A 15 5.30 -1.92 -0.16
N GLY A 16 4.54 -1.31 0.75
CA GLY A 16 3.20 -0.84 0.46
C GLY A 16 3.13 0.55 -0.20
N THR A 17 1.97 0.86 -0.78
CA THR A 17 1.70 2.17 -1.43
C THR A 17 1.79 3.34 -0.47
N SER A 18 1.33 3.18 0.78
CA SER A 18 1.30 4.25 1.78
C SER A 18 2.27 4.01 2.94
N ASN A 19 2.54 2.75 3.28
CA ASN A 19 3.46 2.38 4.35
C ASN A 19 4.21 1.11 3.96
N SER A 20 5.45 1.01 4.41
CA SER A 20 6.26 -0.19 4.35
C SER A 20 6.52 -0.75 5.74
N ALA A 21 6.60 -2.07 5.87
CA ALA A 21 6.92 -2.77 7.10
C ALA A 21 8.06 -3.76 6.87
N VAL A 22 8.89 -3.97 7.90
CA VAL A 22 10.02 -4.90 7.81
C VAL A 22 9.92 -5.90 8.95
N TYR A 23 9.94 -7.17 8.58
CA TYR A 23 9.99 -8.30 9.49
C TYR A 23 11.23 -9.13 9.19
N TYR A 24 11.71 -9.86 10.18
CA TYR A 24 12.87 -10.74 9.98
C TYR A 24 12.84 -11.93 10.92
N VAL A 25 13.56 -12.98 10.54
CA VAL A 25 13.88 -14.14 11.36
C VAL A 25 15.40 -14.19 11.57
N ASP A 26 15.83 -14.62 12.75
CA ASP A 26 17.24 -14.82 13.13
C ASP A 26 17.44 -16.34 13.26
N THR A 27 17.91 -16.97 12.17
CA THR A 27 17.98 -18.43 12.00
C THR A 27 18.93 -19.08 13.00
N GLU A 28 19.91 -18.35 13.51
CA GLU A 28 20.83 -18.78 14.57
C GLU A 28 20.21 -18.78 15.98
N LYS A 29 19.05 -18.12 16.19
CA LYS A 29 18.39 -18.06 17.50
C LYS A 29 17.09 -18.85 17.55
N ASN A 30 16.08 -18.35 16.85
CA ASN A 30 14.76 -18.97 16.76
C ASN A 30 14.02 -18.45 15.53
N LEU A 31 13.14 -19.29 15.00
CA LEU A 31 12.36 -18.99 13.81
C LEU A 31 11.15 -18.08 14.08
N ASN A 32 11.17 -17.32 15.18
CA ASN A 32 10.09 -16.40 15.49
C ASN A 32 10.22 -15.14 14.62
N LEU A 33 9.13 -14.79 13.95
CA LEU A 33 9.04 -13.57 13.16
C LEU A 33 9.13 -12.33 14.08
N ARG A 34 10.10 -11.46 13.82
CA ARG A 34 10.34 -10.23 14.60
C ARG A 34 10.05 -9.02 13.74
N HIS A 35 9.41 -8.01 14.32
CA HIS A 35 9.18 -6.74 13.66
C HIS A 35 10.40 -5.84 13.81
N PHE A 36 11.01 -5.44 12.71
CA PHE A 36 12.08 -4.45 12.70
C PHE A 36 11.50 -3.03 12.81
N LYS A 37 11.85 -2.31 13.89
CA LYS A 37 11.50 -0.89 14.01
C LYS A 37 12.50 -0.08 13.19
N ILE A 38 12.00 0.68 12.21
CA ILE A 38 12.77 1.44 11.24
C ILE A 38 13.04 2.85 11.81
N PRO A 39 14.31 3.21 12.10
CA PRO A 39 14.65 4.59 12.44
C PRO A 39 14.35 5.52 11.26
N GLN A 40 13.73 6.65 11.55
CA GLN A 40 13.33 7.64 10.57
C GLN A 40 13.16 9.00 11.25
N LEU A 41 13.21 10.08 10.48
CA LEU A 41 12.85 11.40 10.99
C LEU A 41 11.35 11.44 11.30
N THR A 42 11.01 11.87 12.52
CA THR A 42 9.62 12.13 12.93
C THR A 42 9.32 13.62 13.09
N ALA A 43 10.35 14.44 13.27
CA ALA A 43 10.28 15.89 13.20
C ALA A 43 11.63 16.45 12.72
N ALA A 44 11.73 17.76 12.53
CA ALA A 44 12.96 18.44 12.15
C ALA A 44 14.08 18.15 13.17
N GLY A 45 15.12 17.43 12.76
CA GLY A 45 16.25 17.05 13.62
C GLY A 45 15.93 15.96 14.66
N GLU A 46 14.74 15.36 14.62
CA GLU A 46 14.32 14.31 15.55
C GLU A 46 14.20 12.97 14.83
N THR A 47 15.00 11.99 15.25
CA THR A 47 14.93 10.61 14.77
C THR A 47 14.30 9.71 15.82
N SER A 48 13.33 8.90 15.42
CA SER A 48 12.78 7.84 16.26
C SER A 48 12.52 6.57 15.43
N SER A 49 12.39 5.43 16.11
CA SER A 49 12.12 4.15 15.44
C SER A 49 10.64 3.81 15.48
N ALA A 50 10.03 3.62 14.32
CA ALA A 50 8.63 3.23 14.19
C ALA A 50 8.49 1.84 13.55
N LYS A 51 7.34 1.19 13.77
CA LYS A 51 7.02 -0.10 13.15
C LYS A 51 6.81 0.03 11.64
N LEU A 52 6.28 1.16 11.19
CA LEU A 52 6.01 1.42 9.78
C LEU A 52 6.90 2.56 9.30
N LEU A 53 7.34 2.47 8.05
CA LEU A 53 7.93 3.57 7.31
C LEU A 53 6.89 4.09 6.32
N PRO A 54 6.33 5.30 6.51
CA PRO A 54 5.46 5.88 5.50
C PRO A 54 6.17 5.99 4.14
N SER A 55 5.53 5.50 3.08
CA SER A 55 6.05 5.50 1.70
C SER A 55 5.86 6.87 1.04
N PHE A 56 6.49 7.89 1.65
CA PHE A 56 6.44 9.29 1.22
C PHE A 56 7.86 9.79 1.02
N THR A 57 8.07 10.52 -0.08
CA THR A 57 9.34 11.23 -0.33
C THR A 57 9.05 12.72 -0.39
N TYR A 58 9.75 13.50 0.43
CA TYR A 58 9.67 14.97 0.39
C TYR A 58 10.96 15.52 -0.19
N LEU A 59 10.84 16.53 -1.06
CA LEU A 59 11.95 17.19 -1.72
C LEU A 59 12.23 18.54 -1.02
N PRO A 60 13.10 18.57 0.01
CA PRO A 60 13.35 19.77 0.79
C PRO A 60 13.85 20.93 -0.08
N GLY A 61 13.31 22.11 0.15
CA GLY A 61 13.91 23.37 -0.29
C GLY A 61 14.80 23.95 0.80
N ASN A 62 14.93 25.28 0.79
CA ASN A 62 15.74 26.00 1.77
C ASN A 62 15.07 26.08 3.16
N GLU A 63 13.83 25.61 3.29
CA GLU A 63 13.08 25.62 4.54
C GLU A 63 13.54 24.57 5.55
N ILE A 64 14.30 23.55 5.13
CA ILE A 64 14.86 22.52 6.01
C ILE A 64 16.39 22.56 5.92
N THR A 65 17.04 22.87 7.03
CA THR A 65 18.51 22.95 7.11
C THR A 65 19.14 21.56 7.21
N GLU A 66 20.41 21.42 6.83
CA GLU A 66 21.13 20.13 6.88
C GLU A 66 21.17 19.50 8.28
N SER A 67 21.20 20.31 9.35
CA SER A 67 21.14 19.79 10.72
C SER A 67 19.80 19.17 11.08
N GLN A 68 18.71 19.59 10.41
CA GLN A 68 17.36 19.07 10.60
C GLN A 68 17.08 17.80 9.79
N LYS A 69 17.98 17.42 8.88
CA LYS A 69 17.86 16.21 8.03
C LYS A 69 18.65 15.01 8.57
N LYS A 70 19.22 15.11 9.78
CA LYS A 70 20.16 14.12 10.31
C LYS A 70 19.50 12.80 10.68
N LEU A 71 19.95 11.73 10.02
CA LEU A 71 19.76 10.34 10.43
C LEU A 71 21.05 9.77 11.05
N PRO A 72 21.01 8.59 11.69
CA PRO A 72 22.19 7.95 12.28
C PRO A 72 23.23 7.44 11.27
N TRP A 73 22.98 7.61 9.96
CA TRP A 73 23.83 7.22 8.85
C TRP A 73 23.89 8.37 7.84
N GLU A 74 24.84 8.30 6.90
CA GLU A 74 24.93 9.28 5.82
C GLU A 74 23.75 9.15 4.85
N THR A 75 23.13 10.28 4.52
CA THR A 75 21.93 10.32 3.68
C THR A 75 22.08 11.35 2.60
N ASP A 76 21.47 11.07 1.44
CA ASP A 76 21.25 12.09 0.41
C ASP A 76 20.34 13.19 0.99
N SER A 77 20.90 14.39 1.17
CA SER A 77 20.19 15.52 1.75
C SER A 77 19.18 16.19 0.79
N SER A 78 19.12 15.71 -0.46
CA SER A 78 18.16 16.18 -1.46
C SER A 78 16.75 15.59 -1.29
N ILE A 79 16.60 14.56 -0.44
CA ILE A 79 15.32 13.87 -0.20
C ILE A 79 15.11 13.57 1.29
N LEU A 80 13.85 13.53 1.72
CA LEU A 80 13.43 13.01 3.03
C LEU A 80 12.44 11.87 2.82
N ILE A 81 12.47 10.86 3.69
CA ILE A 81 11.63 9.66 3.60
C ILE A 81 10.97 9.38 4.94
N GLY A 82 9.74 8.87 4.92
CA GLY A 82 9.05 8.41 6.12
C GLY A 82 8.13 9.45 6.74
N THR A 83 8.03 9.41 8.08
CA THR A 83 7.06 10.21 8.84
C THR A 83 7.24 11.71 8.63
N TYR A 84 8.44 12.23 8.81
CA TYR A 84 8.67 13.67 8.64
C TYR A 84 8.45 14.11 7.18
N ALA A 85 8.77 13.28 6.19
CA ALA A 85 8.50 13.56 4.78
C ALA A 85 6.99 13.69 4.50
N ARG A 86 6.19 12.78 5.06
CA ARG A 86 4.73 12.82 4.99
C ARG A 86 4.16 14.08 5.64
N ASP A 87 4.64 14.42 6.84
CA ASP A 87 4.11 15.53 7.65
C ASP A 87 4.53 16.91 7.14
N GLN A 88 5.72 17.03 6.54
CA GLN A 88 6.12 18.24 5.80
C GLN A 88 5.40 18.33 4.46
N GLY A 89 5.24 17.21 3.78
CA GLY A 89 4.54 17.13 2.51
C GLY A 89 3.07 17.54 2.60
N SER A 90 2.39 17.31 3.72
CA SER A 90 1.01 17.79 3.90
C SER A 90 0.93 19.32 4.00
N GLN A 91 2.01 19.98 4.42
CA GLN A 91 2.11 21.44 4.50
C GLN A 91 2.59 22.07 3.20
N VAL A 92 3.47 21.37 2.46
CA VAL A 92 4.04 21.83 1.18
C VAL A 92 3.85 20.74 0.10
N PRO A 93 2.62 20.54 -0.41
CA PRO A 93 2.29 19.38 -1.24
C PRO A 93 3.01 19.34 -2.59
N ASN A 94 3.42 20.48 -3.15
CA ASN A 94 4.11 20.51 -4.44
C ASN A 94 5.49 19.82 -4.42
N ARG A 95 6.03 19.55 -3.23
CA ARG A 95 7.33 18.88 -3.01
C ARG A 95 7.16 17.45 -2.51
N LEU A 96 5.92 16.95 -2.38
CA LEU A 96 5.64 15.63 -1.87
C LEU A 96 5.40 14.63 -3.01
N ILE A 97 6.11 13.52 -2.94
CA ILE A 97 5.84 12.32 -3.73
C ILE A 97 5.17 11.28 -2.83
N SER A 98 4.04 10.76 -3.30
CA SER A 98 3.27 9.71 -2.65
C SER A 98 2.68 8.74 -3.68
N SER A 99 2.16 7.61 -3.20
CA SER A 99 1.53 6.57 -4.02
C SER A 99 2.41 6.05 -5.16
N THR A 100 3.74 6.05 -4.94
CA THR A 100 4.76 5.64 -5.91
C THR A 100 4.50 4.23 -6.45
N LYS A 101 4.00 3.32 -5.62
CA LYS A 101 3.64 1.95 -6.03
C LYS A 101 2.55 1.91 -7.11
N SER A 102 1.54 2.79 -7.00
CA SER A 102 0.49 2.95 -8.02
C SER A 102 1.05 3.54 -9.32
N TRP A 103 2.03 4.43 -9.23
CA TRP A 103 2.74 4.95 -10.41
C TRP A 103 3.61 3.87 -11.06
N LEU A 104 4.26 3.03 -10.27
CA LEU A 104 5.11 1.92 -10.73
C LEU A 104 4.29 0.88 -11.51
N SER A 105 3.02 0.66 -11.15
CA SER A 105 2.10 -0.22 -11.87
C SER A 105 1.36 0.45 -13.03
N HIS A 106 1.47 1.78 -13.18
CA HIS A 106 0.78 2.48 -14.26
C HIS A 106 1.49 2.33 -15.61
N SER A 107 1.00 1.39 -16.43
CA SER A 107 1.54 1.11 -17.77
C SER A 107 1.32 2.21 -18.82
N GLY A 108 0.56 3.27 -18.49
CA GLY A 108 0.31 4.40 -19.38
C GLY A 108 1.37 5.49 -19.35
N VAL A 109 2.35 5.38 -18.45
CA VAL A 109 3.51 6.28 -18.37
C VAL A 109 4.82 5.48 -18.44
N ASP A 110 5.89 6.16 -18.85
CA ASP A 110 7.23 5.63 -18.68
C ASP A 110 7.68 5.81 -17.22
N ARG A 111 7.71 4.68 -16.52
CA ARG A 111 8.01 4.56 -15.09
C ARG A 111 9.49 4.79 -14.74
N SER A 112 10.33 4.93 -15.75
CA SER A 112 11.76 5.27 -15.63
C SER A 112 12.03 6.76 -15.84
N THR A 113 11.04 7.54 -16.31
CA THR A 113 11.19 8.99 -16.50
C THR A 113 10.84 9.79 -15.25
N ALA A 114 11.51 10.94 -15.08
CA ALA A 114 11.34 11.83 -13.94
C ALA A 114 10.01 12.61 -13.98
N ILE A 115 8.93 11.96 -13.54
CA ILE A 115 7.57 12.51 -13.57
C ILE A 115 7.01 12.92 -12.19
N LEU A 116 7.67 12.52 -11.09
CA LEU A 116 7.21 12.78 -9.72
C LEU A 116 8.03 13.88 -9.04
N PRO A 117 7.42 14.83 -8.29
CA PRO A 117 6.00 14.93 -7.96
C PRO A 117 5.14 15.27 -9.17
N TRP A 118 4.06 14.51 -9.32
CA TRP A 118 3.14 14.67 -10.45
C TRP A 118 2.40 16.01 -10.36
N GLY A 119 2.31 16.75 -11.47
CA GLY A 119 1.60 18.04 -11.50
C GLY A 119 2.32 19.20 -10.81
N SER A 120 3.54 18.99 -10.30
CA SER A 120 4.36 20.04 -9.71
C SER A 120 5.26 20.74 -10.74
N ASP A 121 5.50 22.03 -10.52
CA ASP A 121 6.37 22.88 -11.34
C ASP A 121 7.83 22.92 -10.86
N ILE A 122 8.19 22.12 -9.84
CA ILE A 122 9.58 22.05 -9.37
C ILE A 122 10.49 21.41 -10.43
N GLU A 123 11.75 21.86 -10.47
CA GLU A 123 12.76 21.37 -11.42
C GLU A 123 13.19 19.93 -11.11
N SER A 124 13.47 19.64 -9.84
CA SER A 124 13.93 18.32 -9.40
C SER A 124 12.76 17.35 -9.34
N LYS A 125 12.73 16.41 -10.30
CA LYS A 125 11.77 15.30 -10.35
C LYS A 125 12.49 13.97 -10.36
N TYR A 126 11.77 12.92 -9.96
CA TYR A 126 12.25 11.55 -9.93
C TYR A 126 11.26 10.61 -10.60
N SER A 127 11.78 9.50 -11.12
CA SER A 127 10.94 8.45 -11.69
C SER A 127 10.33 7.58 -10.59
N PRO A 128 9.18 6.94 -10.82
CA PRO A 128 8.64 5.93 -9.93
C PRO A 128 9.68 4.89 -9.46
N VAL A 129 10.53 4.39 -10.36
CA VAL A 129 11.60 3.43 -10.03
C VAL A 129 12.59 3.99 -9.00
N HIS A 130 13.16 5.17 -9.24
CA HIS A 130 14.08 5.84 -8.31
C HIS A 130 13.43 6.14 -6.96
N VAL A 131 12.17 6.58 -6.94
CA VAL A 131 11.47 6.84 -5.68
C VAL A 131 11.24 5.54 -4.90
N THR A 132 10.92 4.43 -5.58
CA THR A 132 10.88 3.11 -4.94
C THR A 132 12.25 2.70 -4.40
N ALA A 133 13.33 2.97 -5.14
CA ALA A 133 14.69 2.71 -4.69
C ALA A 133 15.06 3.53 -3.44
N PHE A 134 14.57 4.77 -3.32
CA PHE A 134 14.76 5.59 -2.13
C PHE A 134 14.18 4.90 -0.88
N TYR A 135 12.97 4.34 -0.95
CA TYR A 135 12.37 3.61 0.17
C TYR A 135 13.19 2.38 0.56
N LEU A 136 13.63 1.60 -0.43
CA LEU A 136 14.45 0.41 -0.21
C LEU A 136 15.83 0.76 0.35
N ASN A 137 16.43 1.85 -0.11
CA ASN A 137 17.69 2.36 0.40
C ASN A 137 17.57 2.81 1.87
N HIS A 138 16.49 3.52 2.22
CA HIS A 138 16.24 3.90 3.62
C HIS A 138 16.15 2.66 4.54
N ILE A 139 15.46 1.60 4.09
CA ILE A 139 15.35 0.34 4.83
C ILE A 139 16.72 -0.34 4.95
N ARG A 140 17.52 -0.36 3.87
CA ARG A 140 18.87 -0.91 3.86
C ARG A 140 19.77 -0.21 4.86
N GLU A 141 19.85 1.11 4.82
CA GLU A 141 20.71 1.87 5.72
C GLU A 141 20.27 1.72 7.18
N ALA A 142 18.95 1.73 7.44
CA ALA A 142 18.41 1.45 8.75
C ALA A 142 18.82 0.06 9.28
N TRP A 143 18.76 -0.97 8.44
CA TRP A 143 19.19 -2.31 8.77
C TRP A 143 20.68 -2.38 9.04
N ASN A 144 21.50 -1.84 8.12
CA ASN A 144 22.96 -1.87 8.17
C ASN A 144 23.49 -1.14 9.41
N HIS A 145 22.90 0.00 9.76
CA HIS A 145 23.22 0.71 10.99
C HIS A 145 23.00 -0.16 12.24
N LYS A 146 21.92 -0.97 12.26
CA LYS A 146 21.56 -1.78 13.43
C LYS A 146 22.30 -3.12 13.51
N PHE A 147 22.48 -3.81 12.38
CA PHE A 147 22.96 -5.19 12.35
C PHE A 147 24.25 -5.38 11.58
N GLY A 148 24.71 -4.40 10.80
CA GLY A 148 25.88 -4.53 9.92
C GLY A 148 27.21 -4.72 10.66
N HIS A 149 27.26 -4.47 11.97
CA HIS A 149 28.42 -4.76 12.82
C HIS A 149 28.45 -6.21 13.34
N LEU A 150 27.38 -6.98 13.13
CA LEU A 150 27.34 -8.41 13.43
C LEU A 150 27.84 -9.20 12.22
N GLU A 151 28.25 -10.43 12.47
CA GLU A 151 28.72 -11.36 11.45
C GLU A 151 27.85 -12.62 11.41
N ASP A 152 27.69 -13.15 10.21
CA ASP A 152 27.21 -14.50 9.93
C ASP A 152 28.24 -15.54 10.37
N ALA A 153 27.85 -16.82 10.43
CA ALA A 153 28.72 -17.93 10.81
C ALA A 153 29.99 -18.08 9.92
N ASP A 154 29.95 -17.55 8.69
CA ASP A 154 31.07 -17.55 7.74
C ASP A 154 31.97 -16.29 7.85
N GLY A 155 31.67 -15.38 8.79
CA GLY A 155 32.39 -14.11 8.99
C GLY A 155 31.91 -12.97 8.08
N THR A 156 30.89 -13.19 7.23
CA THR A 156 30.31 -12.12 6.41
C THR A 156 29.50 -11.16 7.28
N SER A 157 29.59 -9.85 7.04
CA SER A 157 28.79 -8.89 7.81
C SER A 157 27.30 -9.07 7.56
N CYS A 158 26.49 -8.91 8.62
CA CYS A 158 25.03 -8.97 8.58
C CYS A 158 24.37 -7.72 7.95
N THR A 159 25.04 -7.07 6.99
CA THR A 159 24.43 -6.01 6.17
C THR A 159 23.36 -6.61 5.26
N LEU A 160 22.30 -5.84 4.98
CA LEU A 160 21.09 -6.32 4.31
C LEU A 160 21.42 -6.97 2.96
N GLU A 161 22.36 -6.39 2.21
CA GLU A 161 22.77 -6.90 0.90
C GLU A 161 23.46 -8.28 0.94
N ASN A 162 23.90 -8.74 2.12
CA ASN A 162 24.44 -10.08 2.33
C ASN A 162 23.39 -11.06 2.87
N GLN A 163 22.20 -10.58 3.25
CA GLN A 163 21.13 -11.41 3.81
C GLN A 163 20.10 -11.80 2.74
N GLN A 164 19.33 -12.85 3.00
CA GLN A 164 18.18 -13.20 2.16
C GLN A 164 17.05 -12.18 2.37
N VAL A 165 16.57 -11.58 1.28
CA VAL A 165 15.51 -10.57 1.30
C VAL A 165 14.32 -11.01 0.47
N ILE A 166 13.12 -10.86 1.02
CA ILE A 166 11.84 -11.11 0.38
C ILE A 166 11.08 -9.78 0.31
N ILE A 167 10.70 -9.32 -0.88
CA ILE A 167 9.88 -8.11 -1.06
C ILE A 167 8.49 -8.50 -1.54
N THR A 168 7.45 -7.92 -0.92
CA THR A 168 6.06 -8.15 -1.35
C THR A 168 5.71 -7.31 -2.58
N ILE A 169 4.92 -7.90 -3.48
CA ILE A 169 4.34 -7.24 -4.66
C ILE A 169 2.86 -7.62 -4.80
N PRO A 170 2.01 -6.76 -5.38
CA PRO A 170 0.63 -7.13 -5.66
C PRO A 170 0.58 -8.31 -6.63
N ALA A 171 -0.32 -9.27 -6.41
CA ALA A 171 -0.43 -10.45 -7.28
C ALA A 171 -0.80 -10.09 -8.73
N SER A 172 -1.49 -8.97 -8.90
CA SER A 172 -1.95 -8.45 -10.18
C SER A 172 -0.91 -7.61 -10.93
N PHE A 173 0.28 -7.38 -10.36
CA PHE A 173 1.37 -6.73 -11.09
C PHE A 173 1.67 -7.50 -12.38
N ASP A 174 1.89 -6.76 -13.47
CA ASP A 174 2.37 -7.35 -14.72
C ASP A 174 3.87 -7.68 -14.63
N SER A 175 4.41 -8.35 -15.65
CA SER A 175 5.84 -8.70 -15.68
C SER A 175 6.75 -7.46 -15.61
N THR A 176 6.34 -6.36 -16.24
CA THR A 176 7.13 -5.12 -16.25
C THR A 176 7.17 -4.46 -14.86
N ALA A 177 6.05 -4.35 -14.15
CA ALA A 177 6.02 -3.78 -12.80
C ALA A 177 6.83 -4.62 -11.80
N ARG A 178 6.86 -5.95 -11.97
CA ARG A 178 7.75 -6.84 -11.21
C ARG A 178 9.22 -6.53 -11.49
N GLU A 179 9.61 -6.46 -12.77
CA GLU A 179 10.97 -6.13 -13.19
C GLU A 179 11.42 -4.75 -12.70
N LEU A 180 10.56 -3.75 -12.76
CA LEU A 180 10.86 -2.41 -12.26
C LEU A 180 11.03 -2.37 -10.73
N THR A 181 10.34 -3.26 -10.00
CA THR A 181 10.55 -3.43 -8.56
C THR A 181 11.92 -4.03 -8.26
N ILE A 182 12.33 -5.04 -9.03
CA ILE A 182 13.68 -5.62 -8.97
C ILE A 182 14.72 -4.54 -9.29
N ARG A 183 14.49 -3.76 -10.34
CA ARG A 183 15.38 -2.67 -10.74
C ARG A 183 15.55 -1.63 -9.64
N ALA A 184 14.47 -1.26 -8.95
CA ALA A 184 14.54 -0.36 -7.79
C ALA A 184 15.37 -0.97 -6.65
N ALA A 185 15.24 -2.28 -6.41
CA ALA A 185 16.03 -2.98 -5.41
C ALA A 185 17.53 -3.07 -5.80
N GLU A 186 17.84 -3.26 -7.07
CA GLU A 186 19.22 -3.22 -7.60
C GLU A 186 19.86 -1.84 -7.41
N ILE A 187 19.12 -0.75 -7.69
CA ILE A 187 19.57 0.63 -7.44
C ILE A 187 19.86 0.83 -5.94
N ALA A 188 19.05 0.20 -5.08
CA ALA A 188 19.26 0.15 -3.65
C ALA A 188 20.22 -0.98 -3.21
N SER A 189 21.04 -1.55 -4.10
CA SER A 189 22.08 -2.56 -3.81
C SER A 189 21.62 -3.87 -3.16
N TYR A 190 20.36 -4.28 -3.34
CA TYR A 190 19.86 -5.57 -2.86
C TYR A 190 20.42 -6.67 -3.77
N LYS A 191 21.07 -7.70 -3.21
CA LYS A 191 21.69 -8.80 -3.99
C LYS A 191 20.85 -10.08 -3.98
N ASN A 192 20.40 -10.51 -2.80
CA ASN A 192 19.72 -11.80 -2.61
C ASN A 192 18.21 -11.61 -2.47
N LEU A 193 17.55 -11.16 -3.54
CA LEU A 193 16.14 -10.80 -3.54
C LEU A 193 15.23 -11.93 -4.06
N THR A 194 14.12 -12.17 -3.37
CA THR A 194 12.96 -12.93 -3.86
C THR A 194 11.71 -12.06 -3.82
N LEU A 195 10.90 -12.08 -4.87
CA LEU A 195 9.58 -11.45 -4.85
C LEU A 195 8.53 -12.43 -4.32
N LEU A 196 7.63 -11.95 -3.47
CA LEU A 196 6.49 -12.70 -2.96
C LEU A 196 5.20 -11.93 -3.22
N GLU A 197 4.15 -12.61 -3.67
CA GLU A 197 2.85 -11.95 -3.85
C GLU A 197 2.22 -11.63 -2.49
N GLU A 198 1.73 -10.40 -2.31
CA GLU A 198 1.04 -9.91 -1.13
C GLU A 198 -0.07 -10.84 -0.60
N PRO A 199 -1.00 -11.37 -1.42
CA PRO A 199 -2.03 -12.27 -0.90
C PRO A 199 -1.45 -13.59 -0.36
N LEU A 200 -0.36 -14.09 -0.95
CA LEU A 200 0.35 -15.26 -0.43
C LEU A 200 1.09 -14.93 0.87
N ALA A 201 1.74 -13.76 0.94
CA ALA A 201 2.38 -13.27 2.15
C ALA A 201 1.38 -13.13 3.32
N ALA A 202 0.20 -12.57 3.05
CA ALA A 202 -0.88 -12.46 4.04
C ALA A 202 -1.35 -13.85 4.51
N PHE A 203 -1.47 -14.81 3.59
CA PHE A 203 -1.85 -16.17 3.94
C PHE A 203 -0.77 -16.89 4.75
N TYR A 204 0.52 -16.76 4.39
CA TYR A 204 1.63 -17.30 5.19
C TYR A 204 1.69 -16.67 6.58
N ALA A 205 1.42 -15.38 6.70
CA ALA A 205 1.29 -14.73 8.00
C ALA A 205 0.13 -15.33 8.82
N TRP A 206 -1.01 -15.59 8.20
CA TRP A 206 -2.13 -16.28 8.84
C TRP A 206 -1.75 -17.69 9.30
N LEU A 207 -1.05 -18.48 8.46
CA LEU A 207 -0.55 -19.80 8.84
C LEU A 207 0.39 -19.73 10.05
N ASN A 208 1.34 -18.80 10.03
CA ASN A 208 2.29 -18.61 11.13
C ASN A 208 1.58 -18.26 12.46
N ILE A 209 0.53 -17.43 12.42
CA ILE A 209 -0.27 -17.08 13.60
C ILE A 209 -1.04 -18.28 14.16
N HIS A 210 -1.51 -19.17 13.28
CA HIS A 210 -2.32 -20.34 13.67
C HIS A 210 -1.49 -21.61 13.91
N ASP A 211 -0.20 -21.58 13.57
CA ASP A 211 0.81 -22.63 13.74
C ASP A 211 0.22 -24.02 13.43
N LYS A 212 0.46 -25.05 14.25
CA LYS A 212 0.01 -26.45 14.02
C LYS A 212 -1.51 -26.67 14.08
N LYS A 213 -2.34 -25.62 14.09
CA LYS A 213 -3.81 -25.73 14.14
C LYS A 213 -4.48 -25.32 12.85
N TRP A 214 -3.75 -24.76 11.89
CA TRP A 214 -4.36 -24.26 10.65
C TRP A 214 -5.06 -25.37 9.87
N ASP A 215 -4.55 -26.61 9.93
CA ASP A 215 -5.09 -27.78 9.23
C ASP A 215 -6.44 -28.27 9.77
N LYS A 216 -6.84 -27.78 10.96
CA LYS A 216 -8.18 -27.96 11.52
C LYS A 216 -9.15 -26.85 11.13
N ILE A 217 -8.64 -25.73 10.61
CA ILE A 217 -9.42 -24.55 10.25
C ILE A 217 -9.73 -24.52 8.76
N ILE A 218 -8.79 -24.99 7.93
CA ILE A 218 -8.89 -25.05 6.48
C ILE A 218 -8.88 -26.50 6.01
N ALA A 219 -9.89 -26.89 5.25
CA ALA A 219 -9.96 -28.21 4.61
C ALA A 219 -9.42 -28.15 3.16
N VAL A 220 -8.98 -29.30 2.66
CA VAL A 220 -8.60 -29.46 1.25
C VAL A 220 -9.78 -29.09 0.35
N GLY A 221 -9.53 -28.32 -0.70
CA GLY A 221 -10.55 -27.85 -1.63
C GLY A 221 -11.26 -26.55 -1.22
N GLU A 222 -11.11 -26.10 0.03
CA GLU A 222 -11.71 -24.84 0.47
C GLU A 222 -11.08 -23.65 -0.26
N LYS A 223 -11.95 -22.81 -0.84
CA LYS A 223 -11.58 -21.54 -1.47
C LYS A 223 -11.46 -20.45 -0.40
N ILE A 224 -10.25 -19.91 -0.21
CA ILE A 224 -9.98 -18.77 0.65
C ILE A 224 -9.85 -17.52 -0.21
N LEU A 225 -10.78 -16.58 -0.06
CA LEU A 225 -10.69 -15.29 -0.72
C LEU A 225 -9.83 -14.35 0.15
N VAL A 226 -8.75 -13.86 -0.43
CA VAL A 226 -7.97 -12.73 0.07
C VAL A 226 -8.52 -11.46 -0.55
N VAL A 227 -8.98 -10.55 0.32
CA VAL A 227 -9.41 -9.19 -0.05
C VAL A 227 -8.35 -8.23 0.45
N ASP A 228 -7.51 -7.75 -0.48
CA ASP A 228 -6.51 -6.74 -0.21
C ASP A 228 -6.99 -5.36 -0.66
N VAL A 229 -7.23 -4.46 0.27
CA VAL A 229 -7.60 -3.06 -0.03
C VAL A 229 -6.60 -2.14 0.66
N GLY A 230 -5.58 -1.76 -0.08
CA GLY A 230 -4.50 -0.90 0.36
C GLY A 230 -4.84 0.60 0.26
N GLY A 231 -3.77 1.41 0.25
CA GLY A 231 -3.86 2.85 0.05
C GLY A 231 -4.19 3.24 -1.39
N GLY A 232 -3.50 2.66 -2.38
CA GLY A 232 -3.75 3.01 -3.78
C GLY A 232 -4.27 1.89 -4.67
N THR A 233 -4.33 0.66 -4.15
CA THR A 233 -4.67 -0.52 -4.93
C THR A 233 -5.66 -1.43 -4.20
N THR A 234 -6.46 -2.14 -4.98
CA THR A 234 -7.30 -3.24 -4.52
C THR A 234 -6.96 -4.48 -5.33
N ASP A 235 -6.68 -5.57 -4.64
CA ASP A 235 -6.30 -6.84 -5.23
C ASP A 235 -7.13 -7.97 -4.61
N PHE A 236 -7.73 -8.79 -5.48
CA PHE A 236 -8.46 -9.98 -5.06
C PHE A 236 -7.70 -11.22 -5.50
N SER A 237 -7.64 -12.22 -4.63
CA SER A 237 -7.05 -13.51 -4.96
C SER A 237 -7.79 -14.62 -4.23
N ILE A 238 -7.97 -15.75 -4.90
CA ILE A 238 -8.47 -16.96 -4.27
C ILE A 238 -7.29 -17.91 -4.13
N ILE A 239 -7.07 -18.38 -2.91
CA ILE A 239 -6.09 -19.43 -2.59
C ILE A 239 -6.86 -20.71 -2.33
N GLU A 240 -6.34 -21.81 -2.84
CA GLU A 240 -6.84 -23.15 -2.57
C GLU A 240 -5.72 -24.03 -2.01
N MET A 241 -6.10 -24.91 -1.08
CA MET A 241 -5.24 -25.98 -0.62
C MET A 241 -5.54 -27.28 -1.35
N ASP A 242 -4.51 -27.86 -1.96
CA ASP A 242 -4.61 -29.15 -2.65
C ASP A 242 -4.55 -30.34 -1.69
N SER A 243 -4.71 -31.55 -2.24
CA SER A 243 -4.67 -32.81 -1.48
C SER A 243 -3.33 -33.11 -0.81
N LYS A 244 -2.25 -32.47 -1.28
CA LYS A 244 -0.90 -32.57 -0.70
C LYS A 244 -0.64 -31.48 0.35
N LYS A 245 -1.68 -30.76 0.78
CA LYS A 245 -1.59 -29.61 1.70
C LYS A 245 -0.69 -28.49 1.15
N SER A 246 -0.53 -28.42 -0.16
CA SER A 246 0.19 -27.33 -0.84
C SER A 246 -0.81 -26.25 -1.24
N LEU A 247 -0.38 -25.00 -1.08
CA LEU A 247 -1.20 -23.83 -1.38
C LEU A 247 -0.90 -23.39 -2.80
N HIS A 248 -1.95 -23.13 -3.57
CA HIS A 248 -1.81 -22.53 -4.88
C HIS A 248 -2.83 -21.42 -5.07
N ARG A 249 -2.45 -20.46 -5.90
CA ARG A 249 -3.36 -19.40 -6.32
C ARG A 249 -4.34 -19.98 -7.32
N TYR A 250 -5.62 -19.99 -6.95
CA TYR A 250 -6.72 -20.47 -7.76
C TYR A 250 -7.16 -19.45 -8.81
N ALA A 251 -7.33 -18.19 -8.38
CA ALA A 251 -7.72 -17.09 -9.26
C ALA A 251 -7.10 -15.77 -8.76
N VAL A 252 -6.85 -14.85 -9.69
CA VAL A 252 -6.34 -13.51 -9.42
C VAL A 252 -7.21 -12.48 -10.15
N GLY A 253 -7.58 -11.41 -9.46
CA GLY A 253 -8.37 -10.32 -10.02
C GLY A 253 -7.54 -9.38 -10.91
N GLU A 254 -8.23 -8.46 -11.57
CA GLU A 254 -7.58 -7.33 -12.24
C GLU A 254 -6.85 -6.44 -11.21
N HIS A 255 -5.76 -5.79 -11.62
CA HIS A 255 -5.12 -4.77 -10.78
C HIS A 255 -5.99 -3.51 -10.76
N LEU A 256 -6.57 -3.18 -9.62
CA LEU A 256 -7.41 -2.00 -9.49
C LEU A 256 -6.60 -0.88 -8.85
N LEU A 257 -6.39 0.22 -9.58
CA LEU A 257 -5.97 1.50 -8.98
C LEU A 257 -7.18 2.13 -8.28
N LEU A 258 -7.53 1.53 -7.14
CA LEU A 258 -8.69 1.86 -6.33
C LEU A 258 -8.37 1.50 -4.88
N GLY A 259 -8.44 2.47 -3.96
CA GLY A 259 -8.16 2.23 -2.55
C GLY A 259 -8.41 3.45 -1.65
N GLY A 260 -7.67 3.54 -0.56
CA GLY A 260 -7.66 4.67 0.37
C GLY A 260 -7.55 6.05 -0.29
N ASP A 261 -6.71 6.22 -1.30
CA ASP A 261 -6.46 7.47 -2.02
C ASP A 261 -7.73 7.97 -2.72
N ASN A 262 -8.53 7.05 -3.28
CA ASN A 262 -9.80 7.36 -3.93
C ASN A 262 -10.85 7.79 -2.91
N ILE A 263 -10.85 7.17 -1.73
CA ILE A 263 -11.73 7.56 -0.63
C ILE A 263 -11.37 8.97 -0.16
N ASP A 264 -10.07 9.25 0.01
CA ASP A 264 -9.57 10.59 0.40
C ASP A 264 -9.96 11.65 -0.62
N MET A 265 -9.82 11.33 -1.92
CA MET A 265 -10.25 12.18 -3.02
C MET A 265 -11.76 12.44 -3.00
N THR A 266 -12.57 11.44 -2.66
CA THR A 266 -14.04 11.55 -2.61
C THR A 266 -14.48 12.45 -1.45
N ILE A 267 -13.86 12.30 -0.27
CA ILE A 267 -14.09 13.18 0.88
C ILE A 267 -13.68 14.62 0.52
N ALA A 268 -12.51 14.81 -0.09
CA ALA A 268 -12.05 16.13 -0.54
C ALA A 268 -13.00 16.77 -1.56
N ARG A 269 -13.56 16.00 -2.50
CA ARG A 269 -14.55 16.52 -3.48
C ARG A 269 -15.85 16.94 -2.80
N ALA A 270 -16.28 16.22 -1.76
CA ALA A 270 -17.47 16.58 -1.00
C ALA A 270 -17.27 17.94 -0.29
N ILE A 271 -16.11 18.13 0.35
CA ILE A 271 -15.75 19.39 1.02
C ILE A 271 -15.58 20.54 0.01
N GLU A 272 -14.89 20.31 -1.11
CA GLU A 272 -14.73 21.33 -2.16
C GLU A 272 -16.08 21.80 -2.72
N LYS A 273 -17.03 20.87 -2.87
CA LYS A 273 -18.41 21.17 -3.29
C LYS A 273 -19.14 22.01 -2.24
N GLU A 274 -18.99 21.71 -0.96
CA GLU A 274 -19.56 22.50 0.15
C GLU A 274 -19.00 23.94 0.15
N TRP A 275 -17.70 24.09 -0.12
CA TRP A 275 -17.05 25.40 -0.24
C TRP A 275 -17.41 26.17 -1.52
N GLY A 276 -18.12 25.55 -2.47
CA GLY A 276 -18.61 26.19 -3.69
C GLY A 276 -17.54 26.72 -4.64
N LYS A 277 -16.28 26.29 -4.51
CA LYS A 277 -15.17 26.77 -5.33
C LYS A 277 -14.18 25.66 -5.63
N LYS A 278 -13.84 25.49 -6.91
CA LYS A 278 -12.75 24.62 -7.35
C LYS A 278 -11.42 25.12 -6.82
N LEU A 279 -10.67 24.25 -6.14
CA LEU A 279 -9.38 24.59 -5.55
C LEU A 279 -8.27 24.55 -6.61
N PRO A 280 -7.26 25.44 -6.52
CA PRO A 280 -5.98 25.28 -7.20
C PRO A 280 -5.31 23.94 -6.85
N HIS A 281 -4.38 23.48 -7.69
CA HIS A 281 -3.73 22.18 -7.52
C HIS A 281 -3.10 21.99 -6.13
N ASP A 282 -2.29 22.95 -5.67
CA ASP A 282 -1.66 22.90 -4.33
C ASP A 282 -2.68 22.76 -3.19
N GLU A 283 -3.72 23.59 -3.21
CA GLU A 283 -4.80 23.60 -2.20
C GLU A 283 -5.61 22.31 -2.23
N TRP A 284 -5.85 21.77 -3.43
CA TRP A 284 -6.50 20.50 -3.65
C TRP A 284 -5.69 19.34 -3.04
N THR A 285 -4.38 19.28 -3.32
CA THR A 285 -3.49 18.24 -2.78
C THR A 285 -3.39 18.33 -1.26
N ALA A 286 -3.27 19.54 -0.70
CA ALA A 286 -3.30 19.75 0.76
C ALA A 286 -4.61 19.22 1.38
N LEU A 287 -5.77 19.54 0.76
CA LEU A 287 -7.07 19.05 1.22
C LEU A 287 -7.15 17.52 1.20
N GLN A 288 -6.63 16.86 0.15
CA GLN A 288 -6.57 15.40 0.08
C GLN A 288 -5.78 14.80 1.24
N HIS A 289 -4.63 15.39 1.61
CA HIS A 289 -3.85 14.94 2.76
C HIS A 289 -4.60 15.11 4.08
N SER A 290 -5.24 16.26 4.31
CA SER A 290 -6.06 16.45 5.51
C SER A 290 -7.25 15.50 5.57
N CYS A 291 -7.86 15.18 4.43
CA CYS A 291 -8.94 14.18 4.36
C CYS A 291 -8.45 12.77 4.71
N ARG A 292 -7.24 12.39 4.28
CA ARG A 292 -6.60 11.12 4.68
C ARG A 292 -6.43 11.03 6.19
N GLU A 293 -5.86 12.06 6.80
CA GLU A 293 -5.65 12.11 8.25
C GLU A 293 -6.98 12.07 9.02
N ALA A 294 -7.99 12.80 8.55
CA ALA A 294 -9.33 12.79 9.12
C ALA A 294 -9.97 11.40 9.01
N LYS A 295 -9.95 10.79 7.82
CA LYS A 295 -10.46 9.42 7.56
C LYS A 295 -9.79 8.41 8.49
N GLU A 296 -8.46 8.37 8.50
CA GLU A 296 -7.68 7.44 9.34
C GLU A 296 -8.02 7.64 10.82
N THR A 297 -8.08 8.89 11.30
CA THR A 297 -8.43 9.22 12.69
C THR A 297 -9.85 8.78 13.04
N LEU A 298 -10.84 9.10 12.21
CA LEU A 298 -12.25 8.79 12.46
C LEU A 298 -12.52 7.28 12.45
N LEU A 299 -11.84 6.52 11.58
CA LEU A 299 -12.06 5.09 11.42
C LEU A 299 -11.25 4.22 12.37
N THR A 300 -10.13 4.72 12.91
CA THR A 300 -9.25 3.95 13.81
C THR A 300 -9.34 4.37 15.28
N THR A 301 -9.90 5.55 15.58
CA THR A 301 -10.07 6.06 16.95
C THR A 301 -11.54 6.14 17.36
N LYS A 302 -11.79 6.61 18.59
CA LYS A 302 -13.14 6.89 19.12
C LYS A 302 -13.66 8.28 18.75
N LYS A 303 -12.89 9.11 18.04
CA LYS A 303 -13.36 10.44 17.59
C LYS A 303 -14.58 10.31 16.68
N GLN A 304 -15.53 11.23 16.83
CA GLN A 304 -16.75 11.30 16.03
C GLN A 304 -16.69 12.38 14.95
N SER A 305 -15.86 13.41 15.13
CA SER A 305 -15.62 14.45 14.14
C SER A 305 -14.17 14.93 14.16
N VAL A 306 -13.74 15.48 13.02
CA VAL A 306 -12.46 16.18 12.84
C VAL A 306 -12.74 17.43 12.01
N THR A 307 -12.25 18.58 12.48
CA THR A 307 -12.25 19.82 11.69
C THR A 307 -11.04 19.82 10.78
N ILE A 308 -11.27 19.95 9.48
CA ILE A 308 -10.23 20.17 8.48
C ILE A 308 -10.16 21.67 8.22
N THR A 309 -8.97 22.26 8.34
CA THR A 309 -8.73 23.66 8.04
C THR A 309 -7.66 23.79 6.96
N LEU A 310 -8.01 24.48 5.88
CA LEU A 310 -7.11 24.82 4.79
C LEU A 310 -6.80 26.32 4.82
N LEU A 311 -5.50 26.64 4.92
CA LEU A 311 -5.01 28.01 4.82
C LEU A 311 -4.79 28.34 3.34
N SER A 312 -5.49 29.33 2.81
CA SER A 312 -5.22 29.82 1.44
C SER A 312 -3.98 30.70 1.41
N LYS A 313 -3.17 30.56 0.36
CA LYS A 313 -1.99 31.41 0.13
C LYS A 313 -2.44 32.83 -0.28
N GLY A 314 -1.98 33.87 0.43
CA GLY A 314 -2.26 35.29 0.11
C GLY A 314 -2.00 36.25 1.27
N SER A 315 -1.92 37.56 1.01
CA SER A 315 -1.56 38.63 1.97
C SER A 315 -2.57 38.89 3.10
N SER A 316 -3.64 38.10 3.19
CA SER A 316 -4.62 38.11 4.30
C SER A 316 -4.82 36.69 4.87
N VAL A 317 -3.72 36.11 5.37
CA VAL A 317 -3.61 34.72 5.88
C VAL A 317 -4.66 34.38 6.96
N ILE A 318 -5.17 35.36 7.71
CA ILE A 318 -6.14 35.15 8.79
C ILE A 318 -7.60 35.28 8.30
N ALA A 319 -7.85 35.98 7.18
CA ALA A 319 -9.21 36.28 6.70
C ALA A 319 -9.77 35.27 5.68
N SER A 320 -9.01 34.23 5.33
CA SER A 320 -9.34 33.33 4.21
C SER A 320 -9.17 31.83 4.52
N ALA A 321 -8.97 31.46 5.79
CA ALA A 321 -8.97 30.07 6.21
C ALA A 321 -10.35 29.43 5.97
N LYS A 322 -10.38 28.32 5.22
CA LYS A 322 -11.60 27.53 5.02
C LYS A 322 -11.57 26.35 5.97
N SER A 323 -12.67 26.13 6.67
CA SER A 323 -12.82 24.95 7.52
C SER A 323 -14.06 24.15 7.14
N ALA A 324 -14.00 22.85 7.35
CA ALA A 324 -15.12 21.94 7.23
C ALA A 324 -15.04 20.88 8.33
N ASP A 325 -16.17 20.58 8.97
CA ASP A 325 -16.26 19.50 9.93
C ASP A 325 -16.61 18.19 9.22
N VAL A 326 -15.76 17.18 9.37
CA VAL A 326 -15.99 15.85 8.83
C VAL A 326 -16.35 14.91 9.97
N THR A 327 -17.52 14.30 9.87
CA THR A 327 -18.03 13.32 10.85
C THR A 327 -17.70 11.89 10.44
N LYS A 328 -17.65 11.00 11.43
CA LYS A 328 -17.46 9.56 11.22
C LYS A 328 -18.60 8.96 10.40
N GLU A 329 -19.82 9.42 10.65
CA GLU A 329 -21.03 9.02 9.94
C GLU A 329 -20.93 9.34 8.45
N GLN A 330 -20.53 10.56 8.10
CA GLN A 330 -20.32 10.96 6.69
C GLN A 330 -19.26 10.10 5.99
N VAL A 331 -18.13 9.80 6.67
CA VAL A 331 -17.08 8.94 6.10
C VAL A 331 -17.61 7.51 5.88
N LEU A 332 -18.37 6.98 6.83
CA LEU A 332 -18.98 5.65 6.70
C LEU A 332 -20.04 5.60 5.59
N GLU A 333 -20.82 6.67 5.39
CA GLU A 333 -21.77 6.78 4.30
C GLU A 333 -21.06 6.77 2.93
N ILE A 334 -20.02 7.59 2.76
CA ILE A 334 -19.19 7.60 1.53
C ILE A 334 -18.63 6.20 1.24
N LEU A 335 -18.13 5.51 2.26
CA LEU A 335 -17.62 4.15 2.12
C LEU A 335 -18.71 3.17 1.75
N ASN A 336 -19.84 3.18 2.46
CA ASN A 336 -20.91 2.19 2.28
C ASN A 336 -21.68 2.38 0.98
N GLU A 337 -21.88 3.61 0.52
CA GLU A 337 -22.68 3.90 -0.67
C GLU A 337 -21.82 4.06 -1.93
N GLY A 338 -20.58 4.55 -1.78
CA GLY A 338 -19.66 4.76 -2.90
C GLY A 338 -18.77 3.55 -3.19
N PHE A 339 -18.09 3.04 -2.17
CA PHE A 339 -17.02 2.03 -2.36
C PHE A 339 -17.48 0.60 -2.07
N PHE A 340 -18.38 0.42 -1.11
CA PHE A 340 -18.92 -0.88 -0.71
C PHE A 340 -20.46 -0.93 -0.75
N PRO A 341 -21.12 -0.48 -1.85
CA PRO A 341 -22.59 -0.48 -1.97
C PRO A 341 -23.15 -1.89 -1.85
N GLU A 342 -24.36 -2.05 -1.29
CA GLU A 342 -25.09 -3.32 -1.31
C GLU A 342 -25.43 -3.70 -2.76
N LEU A 343 -25.17 -4.96 -3.11
CA LEU A 343 -25.39 -5.48 -4.45
C LEU A 343 -26.20 -6.77 -4.39
N GLU A 344 -27.12 -6.90 -5.34
CA GLU A 344 -27.72 -8.17 -5.70
C GLU A 344 -26.72 -9.03 -6.51
N ARG A 345 -26.92 -10.35 -6.52
CA ARG A 345 -26.02 -11.30 -7.22
C ARG A 345 -25.98 -11.07 -8.73
N ASP A 346 -27.04 -10.53 -9.31
CA ASP A 346 -27.17 -10.19 -10.73
C ASP A 346 -26.77 -8.74 -11.06
N ALA A 347 -26.21 -8.00 -10.08
CA ALA A 347 -25.79 -6.63 -10.30
C ALA A 347 -24.84 -6.50 -11.50
N LYS A 348 -25.03 -5.40 -12.26
CA LYS A 348 -24.27 -5.12 -13.48
C LYS A 348 -22.77 -4.96 -13.16
N PRO A 349 -21.89 -5.38 -14.10
CA PRO A 349 -20.45 -5.23 -13.93
C PRO A 349 -20.04 -3.76 -13.78
N PRO A 350 -18.86 -3.49 -13.20
CA PRO A 350 -18.28 -2.16 -13.14
C PRO A 350 -18.28 -1.47 -14.50
N LYS A 351 -18.61 -0.17 -14.53
CA LYS A 351 -18.54 0.61 -15.77
C LYS A 351 -17.08 0.74 -16.21
N LYS A 352 -16.75 0.29 -17.42
CA LYS A 352 -15.47 0.57 -18.10
C LYS A 352 -15.59 1.91 -18.82
N GLN A 353 -14.73 2.88 -18.52
CA GLN A 353 -14.61 4.10 -19.34
C GLN A 353 -13.77 3.83 -20.60
N THR A 354 -14.29 4.25 -21.74
CA THR A 354 -13.60 4.31 -23.05
C THR A 354 -13.01 5.71 -23.33
N ALA A 355 -12.65 6.46 -22.29
CA ALA A 355 -12.21 7.85 -22.41
C ALA A 355 -10.67 7.99 -22.48
N ILE A 356 -10.22 9.04 -23.17
CA ILE A 356 -8.82 9.46 -23.35
C ILE A 356 -8.05 9.33 -22.02
N ARG A 357 -6.91 8.63 -22.04
CA ARG A 357 -6.00 8.51 -20.88
C ARG A 357 -5.67 9.92 -20.40
N GLN A 358 -6.23 10.33 -19.26
CA GLN A 358 -5.78 11.54 -18.57
C GLN A 358 -4.32 11.34 -18.16
N MET A 359 -3.51 12.41 -18.15
CA MET A 359 -2.07 12.29 -17.85
C MET A 359 -1.75 11.83 -16.41
N GLY A 360 -2.72 11.62 -15.50
CA GLY A 360 -2.49 11.16 -14.13
C GLY A 360 -2.67 9.66 -13.89
N LEU A 361 -2.72 9.23 -12.62
CA LEU A 361 -3.06 7.85 -12.26
C LEU A 361 -4.46 7.49 -12.82
N PRO A 362 -4.61 6.38 -13.58
CA PRO A 362 -5.88 6.00 -14.17
C PRO A 362 -6.71 5.23 -13.13
N TYR A 363 -7.26 5.98 -12.18
CA TYR A 363 -8.14 5.41 -11.17
C TYR A 363 -9.33 4.67 -11.81
N ALA A 364 -9.81 3.62 -11.15
CA ALA A 364 -10.97 2.86 -11.62
C ALA A 364 -12.17 3.80 -11.83
N SER A 365 -12.82 3.70 -13.00
CA SER A 365 -13.95 4.56 -13.36
C SER A 365 -15.20 4.31 -12.53
N ASP A 366 -15.37 3.09 -12.01
CA ASP A 366 -16.40 2.75 -11.03
C ASP A 366 -15.70 2.51 -9.67
N PRO A 367 -15.94 3.36 -8.66
CA PRO A 367 -15.28 3.26 -7.35
C PRO A 367 -15.86 2.13 -6.48
N ALA A 368 -16.94 1.47 -6.90
CA ALA A 368 -17.58 0.43 -6.13
C ALA A 368 -16.76 -0.88 -6.13
N ILE A 369 -15.85 -1.00 -5.16
CA ILE A 369 -15.06 -2.21 -4.86
C ILE A 369 -15.96 -3.45 -4.78
N SER A 370 -17.17 -3.35 -4.20
CA SER A 370 -18.14 -4.46 -4.17
C SER A 370 -18.48 -5.00 -5.57
N LYS A 371 -18.58 -4.15 -6.60
CA LYS A 371 -18.90 -4.59 -7.96
C LYS A 371 -17.73 -5.31 -8.60
N HIS A 372 -16.51 -4.81 -8.36
CA HIS A 372 -15.29 -5.45 -8.84
C HIS A 372 -15.09 -6.82 -8.17
N LEU A 373 -15.39 -6.93 -6.88
CA LEU A 373 -15.38 -8.19 -6.15
C LEU A 373 -16.40 -9.19 -6.73
N LEU A 374 -17.64 -8.75 -6.95
CA LEU A 374 -18.68 -9.60 -7.55
C LEU A 374 -18.26 -10.10 -8.94
N GLN A 375 -17.73 -9.20 -9.78
CA GLN A 375 -17.23 -9.55 -11.10
C GLN A 375 -16.07 -10.55 -11.05
N PHE A 376 -15.14 -10.38 -10.10
CA PHE A 376 -14.05 -11.31 -9.87
C PHE A 376 -14.56 -12.70 -9.47
N LEU A 377 -15.54 -12.79 -8.57
CA LEU A 377 -16.13 -14.06 -8.14
C LEU A 377 -16.86 -14.78 -9.28
N LYS A 378 -17.58 -14.05 -10.15
CA LYS A 378 -18.18 -14.62 -11.37
C LYS A 378 -17.13 -15.14 -12.34
N HIS A 379 -16.05 -14.38 -12.55
CA HIS A 379 -14.94 -14.83 -13.39
C HIS A 379 -14.29 -16.09 -12.84
N ALA A 380 -14.08 -16.16 -11.51
CA ALA A 380 -13.55 -17.35 -10.86
C ALA A 380 -14.47 -18.57 -11.00
N ALA A 381 -15.80 -18.38 -10.96
CA ALA A 381 -16.77 -19.44 -11.21
C ALA A 381 -16.72 -19.96 -12.64
N ALA A 382 -16.60 -19.06 -13.63
CA ALA A 382 -16.44 -19.46 -15.02
C ALA A 382 -15.14 -20.26 -15.27
N ILE A 383 -14.05 -19.92 -14.58
CA ILE A 383 -12.82 -20.74 -14.61
C ILE A 383 -13.07 -22.10 -13.97
N ALA A 384 -13.76 -22.12 -12.83
CA ALA A 384 -14.06 -23.34 -12.08
C ALA A 384 -14.94 -24.32 -12.86
N HIS A 385 -15.93 -23.80 -13.59
CA HIS A 385 -16.84 -24.58 -14.42
C HIS A 385 -16.11 -25.45 -15.46
N ASN A 386 -14.97 -24.98 -15.99
CA ASN A 386 -14.16 -25.76 -16.94
C ASN A 386 -13.55 -27.04 -16.34
N TYR A 387 -13.51 -27.15 -15.01
CA TYR A 387 -12.98 -28.32 -14.29
C TYR A 387 -14.08 -29.08 -13.54
N ASP A 388 -15.17 -28.40 -13.20
CA ASP A 388 -16.34 -28.95 -12.50
C ASP A 388 -17.63 -28.33 -13.05
N GLU A 389 -18.29 -29.05 -13.96
CA GLU A 389 -19.52 -28.60 -14.63
C GLU A 389 -20.69 -28.35 -13.66
N SER A 390 -20.60 -28.81 -12.40
CA SER A 390 -21.63 -28.55 -11.39
C SER A 390 -21.63 -27.09 -10.88
N ILE A 391 -20.56 -26.34 -11.12
CA ILE A 391 -20.45 -24.93 -10.74
C ILE A 391 -21.11 -24.07 -11.82
N ASP A 392 -22.12 -23.29 -11.45
CA ASP A 392 -22.78 -22.35 -12.37
C ASP A 392 -21.82 -21.19 -12.72
N PRO A 393 -21.41 -21.01 -14.00
CA PRO A 393 -20.47 -19.98 -14.42
C PRO A 393 -21.04 -18.55 -14.36
N ASP A 394 -22.37 -18.41 -14.29
CA ASP A 394 -23.05 -17.10 -14.23
C ASP A 394 -23.26 -16.62 -12.78
N GLN A 395 -23.01 -17.48 -11.80
CA GLN A 395 -23.10 -17.16 -10.37
C GLN A 395 -21.72 -16.86 -9.76
N PRO A 396 -21.64 -16.02 -8.71
CA PRO A 396 -20.38 -15.82 -8.00
C PRO A 396 -19.90 -17.11 -7.34
N LEU A 397 -18.60 -17.41 -7.46
CA LEU A 397 -17.99 -18.58 -6.85
C LEU A 397 -18.20 -18.59 -5.33
N ALA A 398 -18.60 -19.74 -4.78
CA ALA A 398 -18.73 -19.93 -3.35
C ALA A 398 -17.38 -19.84 -2.63
N ILE A 399 -17.30 -18.98 -1.61
CA ILE A 399 -16.11 -18.75 -0.80
C ILE A 399 -16.31 -19.34 0.60
N HIS A 400 -15.31 -20.09 1.07
CA HIS A 400 -15.37 -20.79 2.36
C HIS A 400 -14.77 -19.95 3.49
N LYS A 401 -13.68 -19.23 3.20
CA LYS A 401 -12.94 -18.42 4.18
C LYS A 401 -12.58 -17.06 3.59
N LEU A 402 -12.45 -16.08 4.48
CA LEU A 402 -12.06 -14.72 4.14
C LEU A 402 -10.82 -14.29 4.90
N LEU A 403 -9.84 -13.79 4.16
CA LEU A 403 -8.67 -13.13 4.69
C LEU A 403 -8.66 -11.67 4.23
N PHE A 404 -8.57 -10.74 5.17
CA PHE A 404 -8.52 -9.31 4.87
C PHE A 404 -7.08 -8.83 4.99
N ASN A 405 -6.59 -8.15 3.97
CA ASN A 405 -5.30 -7.46 3.96
C ASN A 405 -5.47 -5.99 3.55
N GLY A 406 -4.54 -5.13 3.96
CA GLY A 406 -4.54 -3.72 3.58
C GLY A 406 -5.25 -2.79 4.58
N GLY A 407 -4.81 -1.52 4.56
CA GLY A 407 -5.22 -0.51 5.55
C GLY A 407 -6.70 -0.15 5.52
N THR A 408 -7.33 -0.21 4.34
CA THR A 408 -8.73 0.21 4.16
C THR A 408 -9.71 -0.79 4.79
N VAL A 409 -9.32 -2.05 5.00
CA VAL A 409 -10.16 -3.09 5.63
C VAL A 409 -9.80 -3.35 7.10
N ILE A 410 -8.99 -2.49 7.72
CA ILE A 410 -8.75 -2.50 9.18
C ILE A 410 -10.04 -2.18 9.98
N PRO A 411 -10.88 -1.21 9.58
CA PRO A 411 -12.11 -0.91 10.31
C PRO A 411 -13.15 -2.04 10.23
N SER A 412 -13.74 -2.40 11.37
CA SER A 412 -14.74 -3.49 11.44
C SER A 412 -16.03 -3.24 10.63
N PRO A 413 -16.56 -2.01 10.47
CA PRO A 413 -17.76 -1.79 9.65
C PRO A 413 -17.54 -2.21 8.19
N ILE A 414 -16.37 -1.90 7.63
CA ILE A 414 -16.01 -2.23 6.24
C ILE A 414 -15.93 -3.74 6.06
N ARG A 415 -15.24 -4.46 6.97
CA ARG A 415 -15.21 -5.94 6.93
C ARG A 415 -16.59 -6.56 7.06
N THR A 416 -17.46 -5.99 7.88
CA THR A 416 -18.83 -6.48 8.07
C THR A 416 -19.63 -6.31 6.79
N ARG A 417 -19.50 -5.15 6.13
CA ARG A 417 -20.12 -4.88 4.82
C ARG A 417 -19.65 -5.88 3.77
N ILE A 418 -18.33 -6.10 3.62
CA ILE A 418 -17.78 -7.08 2.66
C ILE A 418 -18.29 -8.50 2.95
N LYS A 419 -18.31 -8.93 4.22
CA LYS A 419 -18.83 -10.25 4.61
C LYS A 419 -20.30 -10.46 4.23
N LYS A 420 -21.12 -9.41 4.24
CA LYS A 420 -22.52 -9.48 3.83
C LYS A 420 -22.68 -9.75 2.33
N HIS A 421 -21.72 -9.33 1.50
CA HIS A 421 -21.77 -9.51 0.04
C HIS A 421 -21.34 -10.89 -0.45
N ILE A 422 -20.57 -11.59 0.38
CA ILE A 422 -19.93 -12.86 0.00
C ILE A 422 -20.80 -14.05 0.45
N ARG A 423 -21.72 -13.83 1.39
CA ARG A 423 -22.76 -14.78 1.80
C ARG A 423 -23.98 -14.60 0.89
#